data_AF-A0AAN7CC46-F1
#
_entry.id   AF-A0AAN7CC46-F1
#
_cell.length_a   1.000
_cell.length_b   1.000
_cell.length_c   1.000
_cell.angle_alpha   90.00
_cell.angle_beta   90.00
_cell.angle_gamma   90.00
#
_symmetry.space_group_name_H-M   'P 1'
#
loop_
_entity.id
_entity.type
_entity.pdbx_description
1 polymer ?
#
loop_
_entity_poly.entity_id
_entity_poly.type
_entity_poly.pdbx_seq_one_letter_code
_entity_poly.pdbx_strand_id
1 'polypeptide(L)'
;MRIDVVVGDKEKSVFVKLIEREEFVGMAEAEYEGQKAISAMIPNHAIEPIAWGYYEGDRTKSWFLTHFRRLDPNTPAPSDLLPIVKTLHNNSRSPTGKFGFHITAFFGPPPMAVDWTDNWEEFWTREFRVGLAYAQRMLGDDPELQDIADEFIEKVVPRLLRPLQTGGRSIRPSLCHGDLWDGNIQIDMETGEPVLFDPCPFYGHCEMDLQCIRADRYTVGLNFVRLYKTMVGASEPAEDFDDRNALYAM
;
A
#
# COMPACT_ATOMS: atom_id res chain seq x y z
N MET A 1 1.31 20.06 5.04
CA MET A 1 1.79 21.46 5.23
C MET A 1 3.15 21.43 5.92
N ARG A 2 4.15 22.14 5.41
CA ARG A 2 5.44 22.31 6.09
C ARG A 2 5.29 23.27 7.27
N ILE A 3 5.88 22.92 8.40
CA ILE A 3 5.98 23.79 9.59
C ILE A 3 7.44 23.77 10.03
N ASP A 4 8.01 24.94 10.27
CA ASP A 4 9.35 25.06 10.86
C ASP A 4 9.19 25.23 12.37
N VAL A 5 9.91 24.40 13.14
CA VAL A 5 9.83 24.32 14.60
C VAL A 5 11.23 24.40 15.21
N VAL A 6 11.34 24.98 16.40
CA VAL A 6 12.58 25.01 17.17
C VAL A 6 12.50 23.96 18.28
N VAL A 7 13.37 22.96 18.22
CA VAL A 7 13.47 21.89 19.22
C VAL A 7 14.81 22.02 19.94
N GLY A 8 14.79 22.57 21.16
CA GLY A 8 16.01 23.01 21.85
C GLY A 8 16.63 24.19 21.10
N ASP A 9 17.90 24.08 20.71
CA ASP A 9 18.62 25.10 19.94
C ASP A 9 18.68 24.80 18.43
N LYS A 10 17.92 23.81 17.95
CA LYS A 10 17.93 23.38 16.53
C LYS A 10 16.60 23.69 15.86
N GLU A 11 16.66 24.37 14.72
CA GLU A 11 15.55 24.49 13.80
C GLU A 11 15.35 23.17 13.04
N LYS A 12 14.11 22.71 12.96
CA LYS A 12 13.69 21.50 12.25
C LYS A 12 12.45 21.81 11.43
N SER A 13 12.37 21.24 10.23
CA SER A 13 11.15 21.28 9.43
C SER A 13 10.39 19.98 9.58
N VAL A 14 9.07 20.08 9.76
CA VAL A 14 8.15 18.95 9.82
C VAL A 14 7.05 19.10 8.78
N PHE A 15 6.46 17.99 8.36
CA PHE A 15 5.28 17.98 7.52
C PHE A 15 4.08 17.48 8.31
N VAL A 16 2.98 18.22 8.26
CA VAL A 16 1.72 17.89 8.93
C VAL A 16 0.62 17.64 7.92
N LYS A 17 -0.10 16.54 8.09
CA LYS A 17 -1.40 16.30 7.46
C LYS A 17 -2.50 16.51 8.48
N LEU A 18 -3.57 17.17 8.06
CA LEU A 18 -4.77 17.40 8.87
C LEU A 18 -5.93 16.65 8.23
N ILE A 19 -6.64 15.87 9.04
CA ILE A 19 -7.84 15.14 8.64
C ILE A 19 -9.01 15.78 9.40
N GLU A 20 -9.92 16.40 8.66
CA GLU A 20 -11.02 17.19 9.24
C GLU A 20 -12.40 16.54 9.12
N ARG A 21 -12.46 15.35 8.51
CA ARG A 21 -13.68 14.57 8.31
C ARG A 21 -13.70 13.39 9.27
N GLU A 22 -14.78 13.27 10.06
CA GLU A 22 -14.93 12.25 11.11
C GLU A 22 -14.74 10.83 10.58
N GLU A 23 -15.29 10.55 9.40
CA GLU A 23 -15.21 9.24 8.75
C GLU A 23 -13.79 8.82 8.37
N PHE A 24 -12.84 9.76 8.32
CA PHE A 24 -11.46 9.52 7.88
C PHE A 24 -10.44 9.68 9.00
N VAL A 25 -10.83 9.99 10.23
CA VAL A 25 -9.87 10.27 11.32
C VAL A 25 -8.89 9.13 11.59
N GLY A 26 -9.28 7.89 11.27
CA GLY A 26 -8.41 6.72 11.35
C GLY A 26 -7.21 6.75 10.40
N MET A 27 -7.25 7.55 9.32
CA MET A 27 -6.15 7.68 8.36
C MET A 27 -4.86 8.18 9.01
N ALA A 28 -4.95 9.03 10.03
CA ALA A 28 -3.77 9.52 10.74
C ALA A 28 -2.99 8.39 11.45
N GLU A 29 -3.71 7.49 12.12
CA GLU A 29 -3.12 6.31 12.76
C GLU A 29 -2.62 5.31 11.72
N ALA A 30 -3.43 5.07 10.67
CA ALA A 30 -3.11 4.21 9.54
C ALA A 30 -1.77 4.58 8.89
N GLU A 31 -1.62 5.84 8.54
CA GLU A 31 -0.43 6.37 7.91
C GLU A 31 0.77 6.32 8.86
N TYR A 32 0.59 6.65 10.14
CA TYR A 32 1.67 6.57 11.13
C TYR A 32 2.21 5.15 11.29
N GLU A 33 1.36 4.16 11.55
CA GLU A 33 1.83 2.78 11.76
C GLU A 33 2.33 2.14 10.46
N GLY A 34 1.74 2.49 9.31
CA GLY A 34 2.24 2.09 7.99
C GLY A 34 3.63 2.61 7.71
N GLN A 35 3.80 3.92 7.84
CA GLN A 35 5.07 4.57 7.60
C GLN A 35 6.13 4.04 8.57
N LYS A 36 5.77 3.80 9.83
CA LYS A 36 6.66 3.21 10.84
C LYS A 36 7.11 1.80 10.46
N ALA A 37 6.20 0.97 9.97
CA ALA A 37 6.52 -0.39 9.51
C ALA A 37 7.46 -0.38 8.29
N ILE A 38 7.21 0.52 7.33
CA ILE A 38 8.03 0.66 6.12
C ILE A 38 9.41 1.24 6.46
N SER A 39 9.49 2.31 7.24
CA SER A 39 10.76 2.93 7.68
C SER A 39 11.64 1.96 8.47
N ALA A 40 11.05 1.01 9.21
CA ALA A 40 11.83 -0.03 9.88
C ALA A 40 12.56 -0.96 8.88
N MET A 41 12.03 -1.15 7.68
CA MET A 41 12.61 -2.01 6.64
C MET A 41 13.55 -1.26 5.69
N ILE A 42 13.22 -0.01 5.37
CA ILE A 42 13.93 0.80 4.38
C ILE A 42 14.16 2.25 4.90
N PRO A 43 14.90 2.44 6.01
CA PRO A 43 14.95 3.72 6.73
C PRO A 43 15.44 4.91 5.92
N ASN A 44 16.30 4.69 4.92
CA ASN A 44 16.80 5.77 4.05
C ASN A 44 15.84 6.10 2.89
N HIS A 45 14.92 5.18 2.55
CA HIS A 45 14.02 5.26 1.40
C HIS A 45 12.55 5.39 1.83
N ALA A 46 12.31 5.85 3.05
CA ALA A 46 10.98 6.10 3.58
C ALA A 46 10.99 7.37 4.44
N ILE A 47 9.87 8.07 4.45
CA ILE A 47 9.66 9.21 5.36
C ILE A 47 9.56 8.69 6.79
N GLU A 48 10.28 9.26 7.75
CA GLU A 48 10.17 8.83 9.15
C GLU A 48 8.94 9.49 9.82
N PRO A 49 8.00 8.72 10.38
CA PRO A 49 6.87 9.28 11.10
C PRO A 49 7.30 9.74 12.50
N ILE A 50 6.78 10.89 12.93
CA ILE A 50 7.07 11.45 14.25
C ILE A 50 5.94 11.12 15.23
N ALA A 51 4.71 11.48 14.87
CA ALA A 51 3.54 11.31 15.74
C ALA A 51 2.24 11.40 14.96
N TRP A 52 1.14 10.99 15.59
CA TRP A 52 -0.22 11.29 15.15
C TRP A 52 -1.09 11.54 16.38
N GLY A 53 -2.28 12.11 16.19
CA GLY A 53 -3.24 12.28 17.26
C GLY A 53 -4.56 12.92 16.83
N TYR A 54 -5.46 13.09 17.79
CA TYR A 54 -6.69 13.86 17.61
C TYR A 54 -6.47 15.33 17.97
N TYR A 55 -7.42 16.17 17.59
CA TYR A 55 -7.46 17.55 18.06
C TYR A 55 -7.85 17.57 19.55
N GLU A 56 -7.35 18.56 20.28
CA GLU A 56 -7.69 18.71 21.69
C GLU A 56 -9.21 18.97 21.84
N GLY A 57 -9.89 18.10 22.56
CA GLY A 57 -11.35 18.18 22.77
C GLY A 57 -12.21 17.78 21.56
N ASP A 58 -11.62 17.40 20.42
CA ASP A 58 -12.35 17.04 19.19
C ASP A 58 -11.76 15.78 18.54
N ARG A 59 -12.47 14.66 18.66
CA ARG A 59 -12.08 13.38 18.06
C ARG A 59 -12.61 13.17 16.64
N THR A 60 -13.37 14.13 16.12
CA THR A 60 -13.84 14.12 14.72
C THR A 60 -12.78 14.62 13.75
N LYS A 61 -11.61 15.05 14.28
CA LYS A 61 -10.45 15.51 13.52
C LYS A 61 -9.17 14.89 14.05
N SER A 62 -8.26 14.56 13.16
CA SER A 62 -6.95 14.00 13.51
C SER A 62 -5.83 14.64 12.69
N TRP A 63 -4.60 14.37 13.08
CA TRP A 63 -3.40 14.87 12.42
C TRP A 63 -2.30 13.82 12.43
N PHE A 64 -1.44 13.88 11.42
CA PHE A 64 -0.24 13.05 11.28
C PHE A 64 0.97 13.95 11.00
N LEU A 65 2.11 13.62 11.60
CA LEU A 65 3.32 14.42 11.62
C LEU A 65 4.54 13.58 11.20
N THR A 66 5.33 14.09 10.27
CA THR A 66 6.59 13.47 9.80
C THR A 66 7.74 14.46 9.72
N HIS A 67 8.97 13.95 9.56
CA HIS A 67 10.09 14.78 9.15
C HIS A 67 9.86 15.34 7.74
N PHE A 68 10.02 16.66 7.57
CA PHE A 68 9.90 17.26 6.25
C PHE A 68 11.09 16.84 5.38
N ARG A 69 10.79 16.33 4.19
CA ARG A 69 11.78 16.10 3.13
C ARG A 69 11.42 16.90 1.89
N ARG A 70 12.44 17.36 1.17
CA ARG A 70 12.26 18.00 -0.14
C ARG A 70 12.26 16.92 -1.20
N LEU A 71 11.10 16.68 -1.79
CA LEU A 71 10.90 15.62 -2.77
C LEU A 71 10.69 16.22 -4.17
N ASP A 72 11.30 15.59 -5.16
CA ASP A 72 11.14 15.85 -6.59
C ASP A 72 10.17 14.82 -7.19
N PRO A 73 9.06 15.26 -7.81
CA PRO A 73 8.05 14.36 -8.40
C PRO A 73 8.52 13.64 -9.67
N ASN A 74 9.78 13.78 -10.08
CA ASN A 74 10.34 13.01 -11.17
C ASN A 74 10.33 11.50 -10.87
N THR A 75 9.94 10.70 -11.87
CA THR A 75 9.92 9.24 -11.76
C THR A 75 11.35 8.69 -11.67
N PRO A 76 11.69 7.90 -10.62
CA PRO A 76 13.01 7.29 -10.53
C PRO A 76 13.21 6.21 -11.59
N ALA A 77 14.47 5.92 -11.91
CA ALA A 77 14.76 4.80 -12.80
C ALA A 77 14.33 3.47 -12.14
N PRO A 78 13.78 2.51 -12.92
CA PRO A 78 13.42 1.20 -12.38
C PRO A 78 14.57 0.47 -11.66
N SER A 79 15.82 0.70 -12.08
CA SER A 79 17.02 0.14 -11.44
C SER A 79 17.23 0.64 -10.02
N ASP A 80 16.78 1.84 -9.70
CA ASP A 80 17.00 2.51 -8.42
C ASP A 80 15.84 2.19 -7.46
N LEU A 81 14.63 2.08 -8.01
CA LEU A 81 13.43 1.70 -7.25
C LEU A 81 13.42 0.20 -6.88
N LEU A 82 13.88 -0.68 -7.77
CA LEU A 82 13.77 -2.13 -7.60
C LEU A 82 14.42 -2.64 -6.29
N PRO A 83 15.66 -2.25 -5.92
CA PRO A 83 16.29 -2.71 -4.68
C PRO A 83 15.48 -2.34 -3.43
N ILE A 84 14.80 -1.19 -3.45
CA ILE A 84 13.99 -0.68 -2.33
C ILE A 84 12.74 -1.55 -2.16
N VAL A 85 11.95 -1.70 -3.22
CA VAL A 85 10.73 -2.52 -3.20
C VAL A 85 11.06 -3.99 -2.90
N LYS A 86 12.13 -4.52 -3.49
CA LYS A 86 12.61 -5.89 -3.19
C LYS A 86 12.99 -6.06 -1.72
N THR A 87 13.66 -5.07 -1.12
CA THR A 87 14.04 -5.10 0.30
C THR A 87 12.80 -5.10 1.19
N LEU A 88 11.84 -4.22 0.93
CA LEU A 88 10.57 -4.16 1.64
C LEU A 88 9.83 -5.50 1.59
N HIS A 89 9.71 -6.07 0.38
CA HIS A 89 9.00 -7.33 0.16
C HIS A 89 9.71 -8.55 0.72
N ASN A 90 11.04 -8.65 0.64
CA ASN A 90 11.75 -9.88 1.04
C ASN A 90 12.14 -9.90 2.53
N ASN A 91 12.41 -8.75 3.12
CA ASN A 91 12.98 -8.69 4.48
C ASN A 91 11.92 -8.48 5.57
N SER A 92 10.75 -7.94 5.21
CA SER A 92 9.63 -7.79 6.15
C SER A 92 9.15 -9.13 6.67
N ARG A 93 8.58 -9.18 7.89
CA ARG A 93 7.95 -10.38 8.45
C ARG A 93 6.63 -9.99 9.09
N SER A 94 5.56 -10.68 8.73
CA SER A 94 4.28 -10.50 9.41
C SER A 94 4.41 -10.86 10.89
N PRO A 95 3.95 -9.99 11.81
CA PRO A 95 4.05 -10.24 13.26
C PRO A 95 3.20 -11.44 13.71
N THR A 96 2.20 -11.83 12.91
CA THR A 96 1.30 -12.95 13.20
C THR A 96 1.59 -14.17 12.33
N GLY A 97 2.46 -14.04 11.33
CA GLY A 97 2.65 -15.04 10.27
C GLY A 97 1.45 -15.13 9.29
N LYS A 98 0.45 -14.24 9.41
CA LYS A 98 -0.76 -14.19 8.58
C LYS A 98 -0.78 -12.95 7.68
N PHE A 99 -1.69 -12.93 6.70
CA PHE A 99 -2.02 -11.73 5.91
C PHE A 99 -2.92 -10.80 6.72
N GLY A 100 -2.72 -9.49 6.60
CA GLY A 100 -3.47 -8.48 7.34
C GLY A 100 -2.61 -7.37 7.93
N PHE A 101 -3.21 -6.53 8.76
CA PHE A 101 -2.55 -5.45 9.48
C PHE A 101 -3.20 -5.24 10.85
N HIS A 102 -2.46 -4.65 11.81
CA HIS A 102 -2.94 -4.51 13.20
C HIS A 102 -3.92 -3.36 13.40
N ILE A 103 -4.00 -2.45 12.44
CA ILE A 103 -4.96 -1.34 12.40
C ILE A 103 -5.59 -1.27 11.02
N THR A 104 -6.78 -0.68 10.91
CA THR A 104 -7.43 -0.43 9.62
C THR A 104 -6.58 0.51 8.76
N ALA A 105 -6.14 0.03 7.61
CA ALA A 105 -5.52 0.85 6.57
C ALA A 105 -6.59 1.50 5.67
N PHE A 106 -6.19 2.46 4.84
CA PHE A 106 -7.08 3.20 3.95
C PHE A 106 -6.44 3.31 2.57
N PHE A 107 -7.10 2.83 1.52
CA PHE A 107 -6.68 2.99 0.13
C PHE A 107 -7.48 4.11 -0.51
N GLY A 108 -7.02 5.35 -0.34
CA GLY A 108 -7.86 6.54 -0.53
C GLY A 108 -8.91 6.66 0.59
N PRO A 109 -10.12 7.21 0.32
CA PRO A 109 -11.21 7.29 1.30
C PRO A 109 -11.69 5.96 1.94
N PRO A 110 -11.83 4.83 1.22
CA PRO A 110 -12.40 3.63 1.81
C PRO A 110 -11.47 2.98 2.85
N PRO A 111 -12.00 2.59 4.03
CA PRO A 111 -11.26 1.73 4.95
C PRO A 111 -11.09 0.34 4.32
N MET A 112 -9.90 -0.23 4.48
CA MET A 112 -9.55 -1.55 3.96
C MET A 112 -9.94 -2.67 4.95
N ALA A 113 -10.34 -3.83 4.43
CA ALA A 113 -10.62 -5.04 5.21
C ALA A 113 -9.34 -5.82 5.56
N VAL A 114 -8.59 -5.34 6.56
CA VAL A 114 -7.24 -5.86 6.88
C VAL A 114 -7.18 -6.87 8.04
N ASP A 115 -8.31 -7.38 8.54
CA ASP A 115 -8.30 -8.42 9.60
C ASP A 115 -7.51 -9.66 9.18
N TRP A 116 -6.78 -10.20 10.14
CA TRP A 116 -5.82 -11.29 9.93
C TRP A 116 -6.45 -12.58 9.41
N THR A 117 -5.90 -13.13 8.32
CA THR A 117 -6.23 -14.46 7.79
C THR A 117 -4.98 -15.16 7.25
N ASP A 118 -4.95 -16.49 7.29
CA ASP A 118 -3.90 -17.29 6.64
C ASP A 118 -4.24 -17.61 5.17
N ASN A 119 -5.40 -17.17 4.68
CA ASN A 119 -5.87 -17.39 3.31
C ASN A 119 -5.84 -16.09 2.51
N TRP A 120 -4.97 -16.03 1.50
CA TRP A 120 -4.80 -14.88 0.62
C TRP A 120 -5.99 -14.67 -0.32
N GLU A 121 -6.59 -15.75 -0.83
CA GLU A 121 -7.80 -15.67 -1.64
C GLU A 121 -8.92 -14.99 -0.84
N GLU A 122 -9.12 -15.43 0.41
CA GLU A 122 -10.10 -14.84 1.33
C GLU A 122 -9.80 -13.36 1.61
N PHE A 123 -8.54 -13.02 1.94
CA PHE A 123 -8.12 -11.65 2.21
C PHE A 123 -8.47 -10.73 1.03
N TRP A 124 -8.04 -11.10 -0.17
CA TRP A 124 -8.25 -10.28 -1.36
C TRP A 124 -9.74 -10.17 -1.72
N THR A 125 -10.51 -11.26 -1.64
CA THR A 125 -11.96 -11.22 -1.89
C THR A 125 -12.69 -10.31 -0.91
N ARG A 126 -12.33 -10.32 0.38
CA ARG A 126 -12.92 -9.43 1.38
C ARG A 126 -12.70 -7.97 1.00
N GLU A 127 -11.46 -7.64 0.62
CA GLU A 127 -11.12 -6.27 0.27
C GLU A 127 -11.77 -5.81 -1.03
N PHE A 128 -11.78 -6.64 -2.06
CA PHE A 128 -12.48 -6.35 -3.31
C PHE A 128 -13.98 -6.07 -3.07
N ARG A 129 -14.66 -6.85 -2.22
CA ARG A 129 -16.06 -6.61 -1.85
C ARG A 129 -16.25 -5.27 -1.12
N VAL A 130 -15.32 -4.87 -0.26
CA VAL A 130 -15.38 -3.55 0.41
C VAL A 130 -15.23 -2.41 -0.60
N GLY A 131 -14.27 -2.52 -1.53
CA GLY A 131 -14.08 -1.55 -2.61
C GLY A 131 -15.32 -1.41 -3.50
N LEU A 132 -15.88 -2.55 -3.94
CA LEU A 132 -17.11 -2.57 -4.74
C LEU A 132 -18.30 -1.92 -4.02
N ALA A 133 -18.52 -2.32 -2.76
CA ALA A 133 -19.60 -1.74 -1.96
C ALA A 133 -19.40 -0.24 -1.73
N TYR A 134 -18.15 0.23 -1.58
CA TYR A 134 -17.85 1.65 -1.50
C TYR A 134 -18.17 2.36 -2.82
N ALA A 135 -17.77 1.80 -3.96
CA ALA A 135 -18.07 2.37 -5.28
C ALA A 135 -19.57 2.51 -5.52
N GLN A 136 -20.37 1.47 -5.23
CA GLN A 136 -21.83 1.51 -5.36
C GLN A 136 -22.48 2.53 -4.42
N ARG A 137 -22.01 2.66 -3.17
CA ARG A 137 -22.49 3.72 -2.26
C ARG A 137 -22.25 5.12 -2.82
N MET A 138 -21.15 5.33 -3.55
CA MET A 138 -20.77 6.65 -4.08
C MET A 138 -21.39 6.96 -5.45
N LEU A 139 -21.57 5.96 -6.30
CA LEU A 139 -21.98 6.13 -7.70
C LEU A 139 -23.42 5.68 -7.96
N GLY A 140 -24.06 5.01 -7.00
CA GLY A 140 -25.37 4.41 -7.12
C GLY A 140 -25.29 2.88 -7.20
N ASP A 141 -26.33 2.22 -6.68
CA ASP A 141 -26.45 0.77 -6.76
C ASP A 141 -26.60 0.31 -8.21
N ASP A 142 -25.83 -0.71 -8.59
CA ASP A 142 -25.85 -1.32 -9.91
C ASP A 142 -25.92 -2.85 -9.77
N PRO A 143 -27.12 -3.45 -9.91
CA PRO A 143 -27.29 -4.90 -9.80
C PRO A 143 -26.54 -5.69 -10.86
N GLU A 144 -26.37 -5.15 -12.08
CA GLU A 144 -25.63 -5.84 -13.14
C GLU A 144 -24.14 -5.91 -12.79
N LEU A 145 -23.57 -4.81 -12.27
CA LEU A 145 -22.22 -4.80 -11.74
C LEU A 145 -22.07 -5.80 -10.58
N GLN A 146 -23.06 -5.92 -9.70
CA GLN A 146 -23.03 -6.88 -8.59
C GLN A 146 -23.01 -8.33 -9.09
N ASP A 147 -23.86 -8.67 -10.07
CA ASP A 147 -23.91 -10.01 -10.66
C ASP A 147 -22.58 -10.37 -11.34
N ILE A 148 -21.99 -9.43 -12.11
CA ILE A 148 -20.68 -9.60 -12.75
C ILE A 148 -19.58 -9.79 -11.70
N ALA A 149 -19.61 -8.98 -10.64
CA ALA A 149 -18.63 -9.07 -9.56
C ALA A 149 -18.71 -10.41 -8.82
N ASP A 150 -19.91 -10.93 -8.55
CA ASP A 150 -20.08 -12.23 -7.93
C ASP A 150 -19.59 -13.36 -8.85
N GLU A 151 -19.90 -13.33 -10.15
CA GLU A 151 -19.36 -14.31 -11.11
C GLU A 151 -17.83 -14.25 -11.19
N PHE A 152 -17.27 -13.05 -11.19
CA PHE A 152 -15.83 -12.82 -11.20
C PHE A 152 -15.16 -13.37 -9.93
N ILE A 153 -15.75 -13.12 -8.75
CA ILE A 153 -15.29 -13.66 -7.46
C ILE A 153 -15.38 -15.18 -7.44
N GLU A 154 -16.44 -15.76 -8.00
CA GLU A 154 -16.65 -17.22 -7.98
C GLU A 154 -15.75 -17.98 -8.96
N LYS A 155 -15.34 -17.35 -10.07
CA LYS A 155 -14.64 -18.05 -11.16
C LYS A 155 -13.19 -17.60 -11.33
N VAL A 156 -12.93 -16.30 -11.39
CA VAL A 156 -11.62 -15.75 -11.76
C VAL A 156 -10.68 -15.71 -10.56
N VAL A 157 -11.16 -15.18 -9.44
CA VAL A 157 -10.37 -15.07 -8.20
C VAL A 157 -9.81 -16.44 -7.75
N PRO A 158 -10.62 -17.51 -7.59
CA PRO A 158 -10.09 -18.81 -7.18
C PRO A 158 -9.20 -19.45 -8.24
N ARG A 159 -9.41 -19.18 -9.54
CA ARG A 159 -8.53 -19.69 -10.59
C ARG A 159 -7.12 -19.10 -10.48
N LEU A 160 -7.00 -17.84 -10.08
CA LEU A 160 -5.72 -17.11 -10.03
C LEU A 160 -5.05 -17.12 -8.65
N LEU A 161 -5.82 -17.07 -7.56
CA LEU A 161 -5.28 -16.92 -6.21
C LEU A 161 -5.14 -18.24 -5.45
N ARG A 162 -6.10 -19.17 -5.58
CA ARG A 162 -6.05 -20.47 -4.89
C ARG A 162 -4.78 -21.28 -5.18
N PRO A 163 -4.24 -21.29 -6.42
CA PRO A 163 -3.01 -22.01 -6.70
C PRO A 163 -1.79 -21.52 -5.89
N LEU A 164 -1.78 -20.25 -5.43
CA LEU A 164 -0.67 -19.71 -4.62
C LEU A 164 -0.46 -20.46 -3.29
N GLN A 165 -1.51 -21.10 -2.77
CA GLN A 165 -1.49 -21.78 -1.47
C GLN A 165 -1.97 -23.25 -1.54
N THR A 166 -2.06 -23.83 -2.73
CA THR A 166 -2.49 -25.22 -2.94
C THR A 166 -1.51 -26.00 -3.79
N GLY A 167 -1.64 -27.33 -3.83
CA GLY A 167 -0.70 -28.20 -4.55
C GLY A 167 0.72 -28.15 -3.97
N GLY A 168 0.84 -28.01 -2.65
CA GLY A 168 2.13 -27.93 -1.93
C GLY A 168 2.80 -26.56 -1.97
N ARG A 169 2.16 -25.55 -2.56
CA ARG A 169 2.65 -24.18 -2.60
C ARG A 169 2.21 -23.38 -1.38
N SER A 170 2.98 -22.36 -1.07
CA SER A 170 2.68 -21.38 -0.04
C SER A 170 3.31 -20.05 -0.43
N ILE A 171 2.58 -18.96 -0.20
CA ILE A 171 3.10 -17.61 -0.28
C ILE A 171 3.32 -17.05 1.12
N ARG A 172 4.29 -16.14 1.22
CA ARG A 172 4.68 -15.50 2.47
C ARG A 172 4.02 -14.13 2.59
N PRO A 173 3.35 -13.81 3.72
CA PRO A 173 2.88 -12.46 3.99
C PRO A 173 4.07 -11.49 4.06
N SER A 174 4.11 -10.58 3.09
CA SER A 174 5.16 -9.58 2.93
C SER A 174 4.55 -8.21 3.17
N LEU A 175 5.26 -7.31 3.84
CA LEU A 175 4.80 -5.93 4.00
C LEU A 175 4.70 -5.29 2.62
N CYS A 176 3.49 -4.90 2.25
CA CYS A 176 3.18 -4.12 1.07
C CYS A 176 3.05 -2.65 1.47
N HIS A 177 3.50 -1.76 0.61
CA HIS A 177 3.18 -0.34 0.72
C HIS A 177 1.68 -0.11 0.48
N GLY A 178 1.09 -0.86 -0.45
CA GLY A 178 -0.34 -0.88 -0.78
C GLY A 178 -0.82 0.24 -1.70
N ASP A 179 0.06 1.18 -2.07
CA ASP A 179 -0.26 2.30 -2.97
C ASP A 179 1.00 2.83 -3.69
N LEU A 180 1.74 1.93 -4.34
CA LEU A 180 2.94 2.29 -5.09
C LEU A 180 2.58 2.87 -6.47
N TRP A 181 2.63 4.19 -6.58
CA TRP A 181 2.52 4.91 -7.85
C TRP A 181 3.39 6.18 -7.82
N ASP A 182 3.51 6.87 -8.96
CA ASP A 182 4.37 8.04 -9.12
C ASP A 182 4.14 9.14 -8.05
N GLY A 183 2.92 9.27 -7.53
CA GLY A 183 2.58 10.25 -6.50
C GLY A 183 3.17 9.94 -5.13
N ASN A 184 3.47 8.67 -4.85
CA ASN A 184 3.97 8.15 -3.58
C ASN A 184 5.42 7.63 -3.68
N ILE A 185 6.04 7.83 -4.85
CA ILE A 185 7.43 7.48 -5.15
C ILE A 185 8.10 8.73 -5.70
N GLN A 186 8.96 9.37 -4.91
CA GLN A 186 9.64 10.59 -5.32
C GLN A 186 11.13 10.55 -5.00
N ILE A 187 11.90 11.41 -5.66
CA ILE A 187 13.35 11.50 -5.44
C ILE A 187 13.61 12.51 -4.33
N ASP A 188 14.34 12.10 -3.31
CA ASP A 188 14.79 12.99 -2.24
C ASP A 188 15.89 13.92 -2.77
N MET A 189 15.64 15.24 -2.70
CA MET A 189 16.53 16.24 -3.29
C MET A 189 17.88 16.39 -2.58
N GLU A 190 18.01 15.87 -1.35
CA GLU A 190 19.26 15.94 -0.60
C GLU A 190 20.14 14.73 -0.89
N THR A 191 19.53 13.56 -1.06
CA THR A 191 20.25 12.29 -1.27
C THR A 191 20.33 11.85 -2.73
N GLY A 192 19.39 12.30 -3.57
CA GLY A 192 19.22 11.83 -4.95
C GLY A 192 18.57 10.44 -5.07
N GLU A 193 18.06 9.88 -3.97
CA GLU A 193 17.55 8.51 -3.89
C GLU A 193 16.00 8.48 -3.88
N PRO A 194 15.37 7.40 -4.38
CA PRO A 194 13.93 7.24 -4.27
C PRO A 194 13.48 7.08 -2.81
N VAL A 195 12.34 7.68 -2.48
CA VAL A 195 11.68 7.63 -1.17
C VAL A 195 10.20 7.27 -1.37
N LEU A 196 9.72 6.36 -0.52
CA LEU A 196 8.33 5.90 -0.43
C LEU A 196 7.60 6.60 0.74
N PHE A 197 6.36 6.99 0.50
CA PHE A 197 5.52 7.69 1.49
C PHE A 197 4.03 7.48 1.18
N ASP A 198 3.18 7.84 2.13
CA ASP A 198 1.72 7.71 2.04
C ASP A 198 1.24 6.25 1.82
N PRO A 199 1.63 5.30 2.67
CA PRO A 199 1.27 3.91 2.49
C PRO A 199 -0.18 3.60 2.86
N CYS A 200 -0.70 2.55 2.24
CA CYS A 200 -1.91 1.82 2.59
C CYS A 200 -1.49 0.44 3.11
N PRO A 201 -0.89 0.36 4.31
CA PRO A 201 -0.06 -0.77 4.72
C PRO A 201 -0.85 -2.04 5.01
N PHE A 202 -0.31 -3.19 4.56
CA PHE A 202 -0.74 -4.51 5.02
C PHE A 202 0.34 -5.55 4.76
N TYR A 203 0.28 -6.69 5.44
CA TYR A 203 1.04 -7.87 5.07
C TYR A 203 0.23 -8.68 4.07
N GLY A 204 0.71 -8.79 2.84
CA GLY A 204 0.02 -9.40 1.73
C GLY A 204 0.90 -10.26 0.83
N HIS A 205 0.34 -10.69 -0.30
CA HIS A 205 1.15 -11.21 -1.39
C HIS A 205 1.90 -10.06 -2.08
N CYS A 206 3.22 -10.15 -2.17
CA CYS A 206 4.07 -9.05 -2.67
C CYS A 206 3.75 -8.61 -4.11
N GLU A 207 3.17 -9.47 -4.96
CA GLU A 207 2.75 -9.07 -6.30
C GLU A 207 1.56 -8.10 -6.29
N MET A 208 0.76 -8.05 -5.22
CA MET A 208 -0.34 -7.08 -5.10
C MET A 208 0.17 -5.65 -5.00
N ASP A 209 1.37 -5.43 -4.46
CA ASP A 209 1.94 -4.08 -4.35
C ASP A 209 2.26 -3.45 -5.72
N LEU A 210 2.23 -4.25 -6.79
CA LEU A 210 2.41 -3.80 -8.17
C LEU A 210 1.11 -3.31 -8.83
N GLN A 211 -0.04 -3.43 -8.15
CA GLN A 211 -1.36 -3.10 -8.70
C GLN A 211 -1.43 -1.68 -9.26
N CYS A 212 -0.94 -0.71 -8.48
CA CYS A 212 -0.95 0.69 -8.88
C CYS A 212 0.06 0.90 -10.00
N ILE A 213 1.31 0.46 -9.84
CA ILE A 213 2.38 0.58 -10.85
C ILE A 213 1.95 0.11 -12.24
N ARG A 214 1.18 -0.97 -12.31
CA ARG A 214 0.72 -1.58 -13.58
C ARG A 214 -0.18 -0.66 -14.40
N ALA A 215 -1.00 0.18 -13.77
CA ALA A 215 -2.04 0.91 -14.48
C ALA A 215 -1.46 1.94 -15.47
N ASP A 216 -2.01 1.99 -16.69
CA ASP A 216 -1.50 2.79 -17.82
C ASP A 216 -1.36 4.30 -17.55
N ARG A 217 -2.04 4.80 -16.50
CA ARG A 217 -1.99 6.21 -16.09
C ARG A 217 -0.70 6.58 -15.34
N TYR A 218 0.12 5.61 -14.93
CA TYR A 218 1.34 5.85 -14.15
C TYR A 218 2.61 5.57 -14.95
N THR A 219 3.65 6.33 -14.63
CA THR A 219 4.89 6.47 -15.38
C THR A 219 5.89 5.37 -15.04
N VAL A 220 5.94 4.89 -13.78
CA VAL A 220 6.78 3.74 -13.40
C VAL A 220 6.42 2.52 -14.28
N GLY A 221 5.12 2.23 -14.40
CA GLY A 221 4.53 1.42 -15.46
C GLY A 221 5.00 -0.03 -15.57
N LEU A 222 4.61 -0.66 -16.68
CA LEU A 222 4.88 -2.07 -16.96
C LEU A 222 6.36 -2.44 -17.08
N ASN A 223 7.24 -1.48 -17.38
CA ASN A 223 8.68 -1.74 -17.45
C ASN A 223 9.21 -2.15 -16.08
N PHE A 224 8.76 -1.50 -15.01
CA PHE A 224 9.10 -1.89 -13.64
C PHE A 224 8.51 -3.26 -13.28
N VAL A 225 7.25 -3.53 -13.62
CA VAL A 225 6.60 -4.83 -13.35
C VAL A 225 7.38 -5.98 -14.00
N ARG A 226 7.84 -5.82 -15.24
CA ARG A 226 8.66 -6.81 -15.96
C ARG A 226 10.04 -6.98 -15.32
N LEU A 227 10.67 -5.88 -14.92
CA LEU A 227 11.95 -5.92 -14.20
C LEU A 227 11.80 -6.64 -12.86
N TYR A 228 10.76 -6.33 -12.10
CA TYR A 228 10.44 -6.98 -10.83
C TYR A 228 10.24 -8.49 -11.02
N LYS A 229 9.41 -8.91 -11.99
CA LYS A 229 9.23 -10.33 -12.34
C LYS A 229 10.55 -11.02 -12.62
N THR A 230 11.46 -10.37 -13.35
CA THR A 230 12.76 -10.95 -13.74
C THR A 230 13.73 -11.05 -12.57
N MET A 231 13.77 -10.04 -11.70
CA MET A 231 14.82 -9.88 -10.68
C MET A 231 14.42 -10.34 -9.27
N VAL A 232 13.12 -10.38 -8.99
CA VAL A 232 12.54 -10.89 -7.74
C VAL A 232 11.92 -12.27 -7.95
N GLY A 233 11.33 -12.51 -9.11
CA GLY A 233 10.64 -13.76 -9.45
C GLY A 233 9.13 -13.63 -9.37
N ALA A 234 8.44 -14.50 -10.11
CA ALA A 234 6.99 -14.67 -10.00
C ALA A 234 6.68 -15.77 -8.98
N SER A 235 5.61 -15.58 -8.20
CA SER A 235 5.03 -16.66 -7.40
C SER A 235 4.44 -17.74 -8.31
N GLU A 236 4.51 -19.00 -7.87
CA GLU A 236 4.01 -20.13 -8.66
C GLU A 236 2.47 -20.24 -8.60
N PRO A 237 1.77 -20.41 -9.74
CA PRO A 237 2.31 -20.66 -11.09
C PRO A 237 2.83 -19.38 -11.74
N ALA A 238 4.06 -19.41 -12.23
CA ALA A 238 4.70 -18.22 -12.81
C ALA A 238 4.03 -17.72 -14.12
N GLU A 239 3.31 -18.60 -14.82
CA GLU A 239 2.50 -18.28 -16.00
C GLU A 239 1.33 -17.37 -15.67
N ASP A 240 0.75 -17.50 -14.48
CA ASP A 240 -0.41 -16.71 -14.02
C ASP A 240 0.01 -15.32 -13.48
N PHE A 241 1.31 -14.98 -13.46
CA PHE A 241 1.80 -13.72 -12.90
C PHE A 241 1.11 -12.50 -13.49
N ASP A 242 0.99 -12.45 -14.82
CA ASP A 242 0.44 -11.26 -15.49
C ASP A 242 -1.06 -11.11 -15.20
N ASP A 243 -1.80 -12.22 -15.25
CA ASP A 243 -3.22 -12.28 -14.92
C ASP A 243 -3.49 -11.93 -13.46
N ARG A 244 -2.63 -12.36 -12.52
CA ARG A 244 -2.71 -11.97 -11.10
C ARG A 244 -2.47 -10.47 -10.91
N ASN A 245 -1.50 -9.89 -11.60
CA ASN A 245 -1.24 -8.46 -11.51
C ASN A 245 -2.40 -7.64 -12.12
N ALA A 246 -3.03 -8.14 -13.19
CA ALA A 246 -4.25 -7.56 -13.73
C ALA A 246 -5.43 -7.69 -12.77
N LEU A 247 -5.56 -8.84 -12.09
CA LEU A 247 -6.54 -9.06 -11.02
C LEU A 247 -6.38 -8.03 -9.89
N TYR A 248 -5.15 -7.83 -9.39
CA TYR A 248 -4.89 -6.89 -8.30
C TYR A 248 -5.16 -5.43 -8.68
N ALA A 249 -5.08 -5.08 -9.97
CA ALA A 249 -5.27 -3.71 -10.45
C ALA A 249 -6.75 -3.32 -10.74
N MET A 250 -7.71 -4.20 -10.44
CA MET A 250 -9.14 -3.94 -10.63
C MET A 250 -9.74 -3.02 -9.57
#